data_AF-A0A3A1NAY9-F1
#
_entry.id   AF-A0A3A1NAY9-F1
#
_cell.length_a   1.000
_cell.length_b   1.000
_cell.length_c   1.000
_cell.angle_alpha   90.00
_cell.angle_beta   90.00
_cell.angle_gamma   90.00
#
_symmetry.space_group_name_H-M   'P 1'
#
loop_
_entity.id
_entity.type
_entity.pdbx_description
1 polymer ?
#
loop_
_entity_poly.entity_id
_entity_poly.type
_entity_poly.pdbx_seq_one_letter_code
_entity_poly.pdbx_strand_id
1 'polypeptide(L)'
;GGSTGYDNAVALPAGGRGDEEELAKENNKNVASSTGKITLSVTNSKPETGEVIGVFESIQPSDTDLGSKAPKDVKITGVWYAQLE
;
A
#
# COMPACT_ATOMS: atom_id res chain seq x y z
N GLY A 1 2.94 -0.48 -18.82
CA GLY A 1 2.83 0.71 -17.97
C GLY A 1 3.60 0.56 -16.66
N GLY A 2 4.09 1.70 -16.14
CA GLY A 2 4.89 1.88 -14.92
C GLY A 2 6.26 2.48 -15.24
N SER A 3 7.16 1.65 -15.75
CA SER A 3 8.49 2.05 -16.26
C SER A 3 8.74 1.58 -17.70
N THR A 4 7.99 0.58 -18.17
CA THR A 4 8.06 0.00 -19.53
C THR A 4 6.69 -0.52 -19.97
N GLY A 5 6.56 -0.93 -21.24
CA GLY A 5 5.34 -1.47 -21.85
C GLY A 5 4.42 -0.39 -22.45
N TYR A 6 3.27 -0.81 -22.98
CA TYR A 6 2.30 0.09 -23.61
C TYR A 6 1.62 1.04 -22.61
N ASP A 7 1.23 2.19 -23.14
CA ASP A 7 0.54 3.31 -22.48
C ASP A 7 -0.96 3.35 -22.77
N ASN A 8 -1.46 2.51 -23.67
CA ASN A 8 -2.88 2.36 -24.00
C ASN A 8 -3.32 0.89 -24.18
N ALA A 9 -4.62 0.66 -24.33
CA ALA A 9 -5.16 -0.67 -24.57
C ALA A 9 -5.03 -1.08 -26.05
N VAL A 10 -3.84 -1.56 -26.44
CA VAL A 10 -3.47 -1.94 -27.83
C VAL A 10 -4.40 -2.99 -28.47
N ALA A 11 -5.13 -3.76 -27.66
CA ALA A 11 -6.13 -4.73 -28.14
C ALA A 11 -7.35 -4.08 -28.81
N LEU A 12 -7.59 -2.77 -28.62
CA LEU A 12 -8.75 -2.04 -29.14
C LEU A 12 -8.33 -0.86 -30.06
N PRO A 13 -7.82 -1.13 -31.28
CA PRO A 13 -7.29 -0.08 -32.15
C PRO A 13 -8.36 0.75 -32.88
N ALA A 14 -9.59 0.23 -33.00
CA ALA A 14 -10.63 0.88 -33.81
C ALA A 14 -11.10 2.19 -33.16
N GLY A 15 -11.02 3.30 -33.90
CA GLY A 15 -11.56 4.59 -33.48
C GLY A 15 -10.86 5.24 -32.28
N GLY A 16 -9.65 4.82 -31.92
CA GLY A 16 -8.96 5.32 -30.72
C GLY A 16 -9.56 4.81 -29.41
N ARG A 17 -10.35 3.73 -29.46
CA ARG A 17 -11.06 3.17 -28.30
C ARG A 17 -10.13 2.79 -27.14
N GLY A 18 -8.90 2.37 -27.45
CA GLY A 18 -7.87 2.10 -26.44
C GLY A 18 -7.33 3.33 -25.70
N ASP A 19 -7.59 4.54 -26.23
CA ASP A 19 -7.13 5.84 -25.72
C ASP A 19 -8.28 6.65 -25.07
N GLU A 20 -9.47 6.07 -24.95
CA GLU A 20 -10.65 6.73 -24.38
C GLU A 20 -10.43 7.10 -22.90
N GLU A 21 -11.03 8.23 -22.48
CA GLU A 21 -10.90 8.75 -21.10
C GLU A 21 -11.39 7.76 -20.04
N GLU A 22 -12.32 6.86 -20.40
CA GLU A 22 -12.81 5.80 -19.51
C GLU A 22 -11.70 4.81 -19.13
N LEU A 23 -10.69 4.60 -19.98
CA LEU A 23 -9.55 3.71 -19.73
C LEU A 23 -8.33 4.44 -19.16
N ALA A 24 -8.42 5.75 -18.92
CA ALA A 24 -7.27 6.57 -18.55
C ALA A 24 -6.61 6.11 -17.23
N LYS A 25 -7.41 5.61 -16.27
CA LYS A 25 -6.91 5.11 -14.97
C LYS A 25 -6.17 3.77 -15.11
N GLU A 26 -6.58 2.96 -16.06
CA GLU A 26 -6.00 1.65 -16.33
C GLU A 26 -4.76 1.77 -17.22
N ASN A 27 -4.78 2.71 -18.16
CA ASN A 27 -3.68 3.02 -19.08
C ASN A 27 -2.53 3.74 -18.36
N ASN A 28 -2.85 4.78 -17.58
CA ASN A 28 -1.86 5.54 -16.84
C ASN A 28 -1.58 4.92 -15.47
N LYS A 29 -0.53 4.09 -15.41
CA LYS A 29 -0.12 3.38 -14.20
C LYS A 29 0.55 4.31 -13.20
N ASN A 30 -0.10 4.55 -12.07
CA ASN A 30 0.41 5.38 -10.98
C ASN A 30 1.01 4.52 -9.86
N VAL A 31 2.31 4.70 -9.58
CA VAL A 31 3.08 3.96 -8.55
C VAL A 31 3.31 4.80 -7.29
N ALA A 32 2.51 5.86 -7.07
CA ALA A 32 2.65 6.72 -5.91
C ALA A 32 2.52 5.92 -4.61
N SER A 33 3.47 6.12 -3.70
CA SER A 33 3.39 5.58 -2.35
C SER A 33 2.28 6.27 -1.56
N SER A 34 1.66 5.52 -0.64
CA SER A 34 0.72 6.09 0.33
C SER A 34 1.24 5.91 1.76
N THR A 35 0.63 6.61 2.70
CA THR A 35 1.08 6.69 4.10
C THR A 35 0.13 5.93 5.00
N GLY A 36 0.67 5.01 5.81
CA GLY A 36 -0.04 4.37 6.91
C GLY A 36 0.29 5.00 8.26
N LYS A 37 -0.51 4.69 9.28
CA LYS A 37 -0.26 5.09 10.66
C LYS A 37 -0.24 3.85 11.56
N ILE A 38 0.81 3.71 12.35
CA ILE A 38 0.94 2.66 13.36
C ILE A 38 1.02 3.26 14.76
N THR A 39 0.35 2.61 15.72
CA THR A 39 0.41 2.90 17.15
C THR A 39 0.97 1.68 17.86
N LEU A 40 2.08 1.86 18.57
CA LEU A 40 2.73 0.82 19.38
C LEU A 40 2.43 1.10 20.85
N SER A 41 2.04 0.07 21.59
CA SER A 41 1.86 0.14 23.04
C SER A 41 2.70 -0.92 23.71
N VAL A 42 3.60 -0.50 24.61
CA VAL A 42 4.40 -1.41 25.43
C VAL A 42 3.50 -2.06 26.47
N THR A 43 3.60 -3.38 26.61
CA THR A 43 2.83 -4.16 27.59
C THR A 43 3.70 -4.71 28.70
N ASN A 44 4.94 -5.09 28.40
CA ASN A 44 5.90 -5.57 29.38
C ASN A 44 7.34 -5.30 28.91
N SER A 45 8.28 -5.24 29.83
CA SER A 45 9.70 -5.08 29.55
C SER A 45 10.57 -5.89 30.51
N LYS A 46 11.75 -6.30 30.05
CA LYS A 46 12.79 -6.95 30.82
C LYS A 46 14.05 -6.09 30.78
N PRO A 47 14.26 -5.19 31.77
CA PRO A 47 15.38 -4.26 31.75
C PRO A 47 16.76 -4.92 31.74
N GLU A 48 16.89 -6.10 32.34
CA GLU A 48 18.15 -6.85 32.42
C GLU A 48 18.71 -7.24 31.04
N THR A 49 17.82 -7.49 30.07
CA THR A 49 18.18 -7.89 28.70
C THR A 49 17.77 -6.85 27.66
N GLY A 50 17.18 -5.72 28.08
CA GLY A 50 16.66 -4.68 27.19
C GLY A 50 15.42 -5.08 26.40
N GLU A 51 14.77 -6.20 26.71
CA GLU A 51 13.65 -6.72 25.92
C GLU A 51 12.34 -5.97 26.22
N VAL A 52 11.55 -5.72 25.19
CA VAL A 52 10.26 -5.03 25.27
C VAL A 52 9.25 -5.76 24.39
N ILE A 53 8.08 -6.07 24.95
CA ILE A 53 6.95 -6.66 24.22
C ILE A 53 5.74 -5.73 24.31
N GLY A 54 4.98 -5.66 23.23
CA GLY A 54 3.81 -4.82 23.16
C GLY A 54 2.73 -5.33 22.22
N VAL A 55 1.65 -4.56 22.15
CA VAL A 55 0.59 -4.70 21.15
C VAL A 55 0.66 -3.53 20.19
N PHE A 56 0.23 -3.73 18.95
CA PHE A 56 0.13 -2.66 17.96
C PHE A 56 -1.20 -2.66 17.25
N GLU A 57 -1.59 -1.47 16.80
CA GLU A 57 -2.62 -1.26 15.78
C GLU A 57 -2.02 -0.43 14.66
N SER A 58 -2.13 -0.92 13.42
CA SER A 58 -1.74 -0.21 12.20
C SER A 58 -2.97 -0.01 11.31
N ILE A 59 -3.13 1.18 10.77
CA ILE A 59 -4.11 1.50 9.73
C ILE A 59 -3.33 1.92 8.50
N GLN A 60 -3.47 1.18 7.42
CA GLN A 60 -2.78 1.45 6.15
C GLN A 60 -3.72 1.24 4.96
N PRO A 61 -3.53 1.99 3.86
CA PRO A 61 -4.29 1.78 2.64
C PRO A 61 -3.92 0.44 1.96
N SER A 62 -4.90 -0.17 1.31
CA SER A 62 -4.70 -1.33 0.44
C SER A 62 -4.03 -0.95 -0.88
N ASP A 63 -3.64 -1.96 -1.66
CA ASP A 63 -3.21 -1.77 -3.04
C ASP A 63 -4.27 -1.04 -3.89
N THR A 64 -3.80 -0.23 -4.84
CA THR A 64 -4.62 0.56 -5.76
C THR A 64 -4.61 0.01 -7.18
N ASP A 65 -3.96 -1.14 -7.43
CA ASP A 65 -3.75 -1.67 -8.77
C ASP A 65 -3.18 -0.59 -9.71
N LEU A 66 -2.06 -0.01 -9.26
CA LEU A 66 -1.36 1.10 -9.92
C LEU A 66 -2.25 2.33 -10.17
N GLY A 67 -3.05 2.71 -9.18
CA GLY A 67 -3.91 3.90 -9.21
C GLY A 67 -5.26 3.72 -9.91
N SER A 68 -5.57 2.52 -10.41
CA SER A 68 -6.85 2.22 -11.06
C SER A 68 -8.01 2.06 -10.08
N LYS A 69 -7.72 1.62 -8.85
CA LYS A 69 -8.71 1.34 -7.81
C LYS A 69 -8.52 2.25 -6.59
N ALA A 70 -9.63 2.60 -5.94
CA ALA A 70 -9.59 3.31 -4.67
C ALA A 70 -9.07 2.38 -3.57
N PRO A 71 -8.06 2.79 -2.78
CA PRO A 71 -7.56 1.98 -1.68
C PRO A 71 -8.61 1.90 -0.56
N LYS A 72 -8.70 0.75 0.10
CA LYS A 72 -9.48 0.55 1.32
C LYS A 72 -8.56 0.69 2.54
N ASP A 73 -9.11 1.16 3.64
CA ASP A 73 -8.39 1.18 4.91
C ASP A 73 -8.31 -0.23 5.50
N VAL A 74 -7.09 -0.70 5.76
CA VAL A 74 -6.81 -2.00 6.36
C VAL A 74 -6.31 -1.77 7.77
N LYS A 75 -7.08 -2.24 8.75
CA LYS A 75 -6.67 -2.31 10.15
C LYS A 75 -5.95 -3.64 10.42
N ILE A 76 -4.73 -3.55 10.92
CA ILE A 76 -3.90 -4.69 11.32
C ILE A 76 -3.62 -4.54 12.81
N THR A 77 -3.92 -5.58 13.58
CA THR A 77 -3.62 -5.62 15.02
C THR A 77 -2.77 -6.83 15.33
N GLY A 78 -1.89 -6.72 16.33
CA GLY A 78 -1.01 -7.82 16.70
C GLY A 78 -0.13 -7.50 17.88
N VAL A 79 0.83 -8.39 18.12
CA VAL A 79 1.89 -8.22 19.13
C VAL A 79 3.20 -7.89 18.43
N TRP A 80 4.05 -7.12 19.10
CA TRP A 80 5.39 -6.78 18.64
C TRP A 80 6.42 -7.02 19.74
N TYR A 81 7.67 -7.19 19.32
CA TYR A 81 8.83 -7.42 20.18
C TYR A 81 10.00 -6.56 19.71
N ALA A 82 10.77 -6.03 20.65
CA ALA A 82 12.03 -5.35 20.39
C ALA A 82 13.03 -5.62 21.52
N GLN A 83 14.32 -5.40 21.24
CA GLN A 83 15.38 -5.39 22.23
C GLN A 83 16.15 -4.07 22.08
N LEU A 84 16.35 -3.36 23.19
CA LEU A 84 17.08 -2.09 23.24
C LEU A 84 18.54 -2.34 23.64
N GLU A 85 19.44 -1.57 23.03
CA GLU A 85 20.88 -1.52 23.37
C GLU A 85 21.22 -0.26 24.17
#